data_AF-A0A7C4RBM1-F1
#
_entry.id   AF-A0A7C4RBM1-F1
#
_cell.length_a   1.000
_cell.length_b   1.000
_cell.length_c   1.000
_cell.angle_alpha   90.00
_cell.angle_beta   90.00
_cell.angle_gamma   90.00
#
_symmetry.space_group_name_H-M   'P 1'
#
loop_
_entity.id
_entity.type
_entity.pdbx_description
1 polymer ?
#
loop_
_entity_poly.entity_id
_entity_poly.type
_entity_poly.pdbx_seq_one_letter_code
_entity_poly.pdbx_strand_id
1 'polypeptide(L)'
;MKLTLRAAIFYLMTILGLVVLVTGLVLYIWPRGPQSGRIEFLSLRKDDWRDFHMQTSILLAIVLIIHLLENRNCVKTYVKTTLGG
;
A
#
# COMPACT_ATOMS: atom_id res chain seq x y z
N MET A 1 23.97 -5.21 -9.36
CA MET A 1 22.62 -4.79 -9.83
C MET A 1 21.43 -5.38 -9.04
N LYS A 2 21.57 -6.47 -8.25
CA LYS A 2 20.44 -7.06 -7.49
C LYS A 2 20.06 -6.30 -6.21
N LEU A 3 21.04 -5.68 -5.54
CA LEU A 3 20.80 -4.96 -4.28
C LEU A 3 20.01 -3.65 -4.49
N THR A 4 20.32 -2.92 -5.56
CA THR A 4 19.66 -1.64 -5.90
C THR A 4 18.19 -1.85 -6.26
N LEU A 5 17.86 -2.92 -6.99
CA LEU A 5 16.47 -3.27 -7.32
C LEU A 5 15.65 -3.59 -6.06
N ARG A 6 16.23 -4.38 -5.13
CA ARG A 6 15.57 -4.70 -3.86
C ARG A 6 15.32 -3.48 -3.00
N ALA A 7 16.32 -2.60 -2.90
CA ALA A 7 16.19 -1.34 -2.18
C ALA A 7 15.13 -0.44 -2.84
N ALA A 8 15.12 -0.33 -4.17
CA ALA A 8 14.12 0.45 -4.90
C ALA A 8 12.69 -0.06 -4.68
N ILE A 9 12.47 -1.39 -4.75
CA ILE A 9 11.16 -2.00 -4.48
C ILE A 9 10.72 -1.70 -3.04
N PHE A 10 11.64 -1.82 -2.08
CA PHE A 10 11.36 -1.51 -0.67
C PHE A 10 10.92 -0.05 -0.49
N TYR A 11 11.72 0.91 -0.97
CA TYR A 11 11.38 2.33 -0.86
C TYR A 11 10.06 2.67 -1.58
N LEU A 12 9.83 2.09 -2.76
CA LEU A 12 8.57 2.25 -3.49
C LEU A 12 7.38 1.75 -2.67
N MET A 13 7.50 0.56 -2.05
CA MET A 13 6.45 0.03 -1.16
C MET A 13 6.23 0.91 0.05
N THR A 14 7.29 1.42 0.68
CA THR A 14 7.16 2.31 1.83
C THR A 14 6.39 3.58 1.46
N ILE A 15 6.75 4.22 0.34
CA ILE A 15 6.08 5.43 -0.13
C ILE A 15 4.61 5.14 -0.47
N LEU A 16 4.33 4.08 -1.23
CA LEU A 16 2.96 3.68 -1.57
C LEU A 16 2.15 3.34 -0.31
N GLY A 17 2.75 2.65 0.66
CA GLY A 17 2.14 2.33 1.94
C GLY A 17 1.75 3.58 2.74
N LEU A 18 2.62 4.60 2.77
CA LEU A 18 2.32 5.88 3.40
C LEU A 18 1.16 6.60 2.69
N VAL A 19 1.13 6.59 1.36
CA VAL A 19 0.03 7.19 0.59
C VAL A 19 -1.30 6.48 0.86
N VAL A 20 -1.30 5.15 0.86
CA VAL A 20 -2.49 4.34 1.18
C VAL A 20 -2.96 4.59 2.62
N LEU A 21 -2.02 4.73 3.57
CA LEU A 21 -2.34 5.04 4.96
C LEU A 21 -3.00 6.41 5.10
N VAL A 22 -2.41 7.46 4.51
CA VAL A 22 -2.97 8.82 4.56
C VAL A 22 -4.35 8.87 3.92
N THR A 23 -4.50 8.32 2.72
CA THR A 23 -5.79 8.29 2.01
C THR A 23 -6.84 7.46 2.74
N GLY A 24 -6.44 6.35 3.37
CA GLY A 24 -7.30 5.55 4.23
C GLY A 24 -7.76 6.30 5.47
N LEU A 25 -6.87 7.07 6.11
CA LEU A 25 -7.21 7.93 7.25
C LEU A 25 -8.20 9.03 6.84
N VAL A 26 -7.98 9.69 5.70
CA VAL A 26 -8.90 10.70 5.14
C VAL A 26 -10.29 10.10 4.92
N LEU A 27 -10.38 8.91 4.34
CA LEU A 27 -11.67 8.23 4.12
C LEU A 27 -12.29 7.72 5.44
N TYR A 28 -11.48 7.34 6.42
CA TYR A 28 -11.94 6.86 7.73
C TYR A 28 -12.63 7.96 8.52
N ILE A 29 -12.05 9.17 8.55
CA ILE A 29 -12.62 10.33 9.23
C ILE A 29 -13.77 10.98 8.44
N TRP A 30 -13.95 10.60 7.17
CA TRP A 30 -14.96 11.21 6.31
C TRP A 30 -16.38 10.97 6.84
N PRO A 31 -17.23 12.00 6.92
CA PRO A 31 -18.60 11.85 7.42
C PRO A 31 -19.40 10.82 6.61
N ARG A 32 -20.30 10.10 7.31
CA ARG A 32 -21.17 9.08 6.70
C ARG A 32 -22.58 9.64 6.58
N GLY A 33 -23.19 9.51 5.40
CA GLY A 33 -24.58 9.95 5.16
C GLY A 33 -24.87 10.31 3.70
N PRO A 34 -26.15 10.53 3.33
CA PRO A 34 -26.58 10.75 1.94
C PRO A 34 -25.94 11.97 1.26
N GLN A 35 -25.55 12.98 2.05
CA GLN A 35 -24.89 14.18 1.53
C GLN A 35 -23.36 14.16 1.61
N SER A 36 -22.76 13.10 2.16
CA SER A 36 -21.31 13.04 2.39
C SER A 36 -20.47 13.02 1.11
N GLY A 37 -21.04 12.60 -0.03
CA GLY A 37 -20.39 12.63 -1.35
C GLY A 37 -20.39 14.00 -2.04
N ARG A 38 -21.02 15.02 -1.44
CA ARG A 38 -21.01 16.41 -1.91
C ARG A 38 -19.99 17.29 -1.19
N ILE A 39 -19.47 16.80 -0.06
CA ILE A 39 -18.42 17.51 0.69
C ILE A 39 -17.14 17.37 -0.13
N GLU A 40 -16.40 18.47 -0.23
CA GLU A 40 -15.09 18.50 -0.88
C GLU A 40 -14.03 18.65 0.19
N PHE A 41 -12.93 17.90 0.04
CA PHE A 41 -11.75 18.02 0.87
C PHE A 41 -10.55 18.13 -0.06
N LEU A 42 -9.79 19.22 0.06
CA LEU A 42 -8.70 19.57 -0.86
C LEU A 42 -9.16 19.58 -2.34
N SER A 43 -10.35 20.14 -2.60
CA SER A 43 -10.97 20.22 -3.93
C SER A 43 -11.25 18.85 -4.58
N LEU A 44 -11.24 17.77 -3.80
CA LEU A 44 -11.58 16.42 -4.23
C LEU A 44 -12.81 15.94 -3.47
N ARG A 45 -13.70 15.24 -4.18
CA ARG A 45 -14.89 14.62 -3.59
C ARG A 45 -14.51 13.30 -2.94
N LYS A 46 -15.40 12.78 -2.09
CA LYS A 46 -15.22 11.48 -1.43
C LYS A 46 -14.92 10.35 -2.41
N ASP A 47 -15.57 10.37 -3.57
CA ASP A 47 -15.39 9.34 -4.60
C ASP A 47 -14.00 9.41 -5.22
N ASP A 48 -13.46 10.61 -5.46
CA ASP A 48 -12.09 10.80 -5.98
C ASP A 48 -11.04 10.27 -4.98
N TRP A 49 -11.22 10.57 -3.69
CA TRP A 49 -10.37 10.02 -2.62
C TRP A 49 -10.44 8.50 -2.55
N ARG A 50 -11.63 7.93 -2.75
CA ARG A 50 -11.86 6.49 -2.77
C ARG A 50 -11.17 5.83 -3.95
N ASP A 51 -11.30 6.41 -5.14
CA ASP A 51 -10.69 5.90 -6.36
C ASP A 51 -9.16 5.96 -6.24
N PHE A 52 -8.62 7.07 -5.75
CA PHE A 52 -7.18 7.20 -5.51
C PHE A 52 -6.67 6.19 -4.47
N HIS A 53 -7.38 6.01 -3.35
CA HIS A 53 -7.04 5.00 -2.35
C HIS A 53 -7.07 3.59 -2.95
N MET A 54 -8.08 3.27 -3.76
CA MET A 54 -8.24 1.95 -4.37
C MET A 54 -7.13 1.66 -5.40
N GLN A 55 -6.85 2.59 -6.31
CA GLN A 55 -5.80 2.43 -7.31
C GLN A 55 -4.41 2.29 -6.67
N THR A 56 -4.10 3.13 -5.67
CA THR A 56 -2.82 3.05 -4.95
C THR A 56 -2.70 1.77 -4.12
N SER A 57 -3.79 1.29 -3.52
CA SER A 57 -3.81 0.01 -2.79
C SER A 57 -3.58 -1.19 -3.69
N ILE A 58 -4.19 -1.22 -4.88
CA ILE A 58 -3.96 -2.28 -5.88
C ILE A 58 -2.50 -2.27 -6.32
N LEU A 59 -1.95 -1.09 -6.63
CA LEU A 59 -0.55 -0.96 -7.00
C LEU A 59 0.38 -1.46 -5.87
N LEU A 60 0.14 -1.03 -4.63
CA LEU A 60 0.89 -1.48 -3.46
C LEU A 60 0.83 -3.01 -3.31
N ALA A 61 -0.33 -3.63 -3.50
CA ALA A 61 -0.48 -5.09 -3.43
C ALA A 61 0.37 -5.80 -4.49
N ILE A 62 0.42 -5.28 -5.71
CA ILE A 62 1.28 -5.83 -6.79
C ILE A 62 2.76 -5.72 -6.39
N VAL A 63 3.21 -4.55 -5.91
CA VAL A 63 4.61 -4.37 -5.51
C VAL A 63 4.97 -5.27 -4.31
N LEU A 64 4.05 -5.44 -3.35
CA LEU A 64 4.20 -6.39 -2.23
C LEU A 64 4.44 -7.83 -2.72
N ILE A 65 3.66 -8.30 -3.69
CA ILE A 65 3.83 -9.64 -4.27
C ILE A 65 5.20 -9.76 -4.93
N ILE A 66 5.60 -8.77 -5.74
CA ILE A 66 6.92 -8.76 -6.40
C ILE A 66 8.04 -8.79 -5.36
N HIS A 67 7.92 -8.01 -4.29
CA HIS A 67 8.90 -7.99 -3.19
C HIS A 67 9.03 -9.35 -2.50
N LEU A 68 7.92 -10.05 -2.25
CA LEU A 68 7.94 -11.38 -1.67
C LEU A 68 8.59 -12.41 -2.62
N LEU A 69 8.30 -12.33 -3.92
CA LEU A 69 8.89 -13.22 -4.92
C LEU A 69 10.40 -13.01 -5.08
N GLU A 70 10.88 -11.78 -4.97
CA GLU A 70 12.30 -11.43 -5.03
C GLU A 70 13.05 -11.85 -3.75
N ASN A 71 12.39 -11.73 -2.58
CA ASN A 71 12.96 -12.11 -1.28
C ASN A 71 12.60 -13.54 -0.84
N ARG A 72 12.02 -14.36 -1.71
CA ARG A 72 11.53 -15.72 -1.40
C ARG A 72 12.56 -16.64 -0.75
N ASN A 73 13.84 -16.51 -1.14
CA ASN A 73 14.91 -17.33 -0.58
C ASN A 73 15.21 -16.93 0.88
N CYS A 74 15.18 -15.63 1.20
CA CYS A 74 15.31 -15.16 2.58
C CYS A 74 14.14 -15.61 3.44
N VAL A 75 12.91 -15.54 2.91
CA VAL A 75 11.71 -16.03 3.61
C VAL A 75 11.80 -17.53 3.88
N LYS A 76 12.19 -18.34 2.87
CA LYS A 76 12.38 -19.79 3.05
C LYS A 76 13.45 -20.11 4.10
N THR A 77 14.59 -19.42 4.08
CA THR A 77 15.62 -19.59 5.10
C THR A 77 15.09 -19.20 6.48
N TYR A 78 14.42 -18.05 6.61
CA TYR A 78 13.86 -17.58 7.88
C TYR A 78 12.85 -18.57 8.47
N VAL A 79 11.94 -19.09 7.65
CA VAL A 79 10.97 -20.13 8.07
C VAL A 79 11.70 -21.40 8.51
N LYS A 80 12.69 -21.85 7.75
CA LYS A 80 13.46 -23.07 8.08
C LYS A 80 14.25 -22.93 9.38
N THR A 81 14.83 -21.75 9.63
CA THR A 81 15.59 -21.46 10.85
C THR A 81 14.68 -21.24 12.07
N THR A 82 13.50 -20.64 11.89
CA THR A 82 12.59 -20.33 13.01
C THR A 82 11.73 -21.52 13.42
N LEU A 83 11.29 -22.35 12.47
CA LEU A 83 10.45 -23.53 12.73
C LEU A 83 11.24 -24.83 12.92
N GLY A 84 12.58 -24.78 12.88
CA GLY A 84 13.43 -25.96 13.07
C GLY A 84 13.18 -27.03 12.00
N GLY A 85 13.54 -26.73 10.76
CA GLY A 85 13.62 -27.75 9.71
C GLY A 85 14.88 -28.59 9.80
#